data_AF-A0A924HRX2-F1
#
_entry.id   AF-A0A924HRX2-F1
#
_cell.length_a   1.000
_cell.length_b   1.000
_cell.length_c   1.000
_cell.angle_alpha   90.00
_cell.angle_beta   90.00
_cell.angle_gamma   90.00
#
_symmetry.space_group_name_H-M   'P 1'
#
loop_
_entity.id
_entity.type
_entity.pdbx_description
1 polymer ?
#
loop_
_entity_poly.entity_id
_entity_poly.type
_entity_poly.pdbx_seq_one_letter_code
_entity_poly.pdbx_strand_id
1 'polypeptide(L)' 'MRHGTFTKGSDETWMMQLGPNVEPLGKVKIKVQLKNKQFAQTIARYLGENFTAEHPVSKTVAELLTGAQMRNK' A
#
# COMPACT_ATOMS: atom_id res chain seq x y z
N MET A 1 24.88 -14.11 0.29
CA MET A 1 24.39 -12.79 -0.19
C MET A 1 23.78 -12.06 1.00
N ARG A 2 24.26 -10.86 1.34
CA ARG A 2 23.80 -10.11 2.51
C ARG A 2 22.72 -9.12 2.06
N HIS A 3 21.51 -9.24 2.60
CA HIS A 3 20.51 -8.18 2.49
C HIS A 3 20.93 -7.09 3.48
N GLY A 4 21.24 -5.89 3.00
CA GLY A 4 21.67 -4.78 3.85
C GLY A 4 21.44 -3.45 3.14
N THR A 5 21.32 -2.39 3.92
CA THR A 5 20.91 -1.03 3.50
C THR A 5 21.71 -0.43 2.34
N PHE A 6 22.89 -0.96 2.06
CA PHE A 6 23.80 -0.45 1.02
C PHE A 6 23.84 -1.33 -0.24
N THR A 7 23.04 -2.39 -0.30
CA THR A 7 22.88 -3.19 -1.51
C THR A 7 21.91 -2.48 -2.45
N LYS A 8 22.35 -2.17 -3.68
CA LYS A 8 21.53 -1.48 -4.68
C LYS A 8 20.23 -2.25 -4.93
N GLY A 9 19.09 -1.56 -4.84
CA GLY A 9 17.74 -2.13 -5.03
C GLY A 9 17.16 -2.83 -3.80
N SER A 10 17.85 -2.84 -2.66
CA SER A 10 17.34 -3.45 -1.42
C SER A 10 16.19 -2.66 -0.77
N ASP A 11 15.99 -1.43 -1.22
CA ASP A 11 14.91 -0.52 -0.83
C ASP A 11 13.69 -0.60 -1.76
N GLU A 12 13.79 -1.33 -2.87
CA GLU A 12 12.68 -1.52 -3.80
C GLU A 12 11.75 -2.63 -3.33
N THR A 13 10.44 -2.40 -3.40
CA THR A 13 9.42 -3.37 -3.03
C THR A 13 8.29 -3.34 -4.06
N TRP A 14 7.81 -4.52 -4.43
CA TRP A 14 6.65 -4.67 -5.32
C TRP A 14 5.41 -5.00 -4.50
N MET A 15 4.31 -4.32 -4.80
CA MET A 15 3.01 -4.55 -4.18
C MET A 15 2.01 -4.94 -5.26
N MET A 16 1.22 -5.97 -4.98
CA MET A 16 0.16 -6.44 -5.86
C MET A 16 -1.11 -6.64 -5.04
N GLN A 17 -2.24 -6.25 -5.62
CA GLN A 17 -3.55 -6.45 -5.03
C GLN A 17 -4.33 -7.44 -5.87
N LEU A 18 -4.97 -8.39 -5.20
CA LEU A 18 -5.83 -9.39 -5.81
C LEU A 18 -7.06 -9.58 -4.93
N GLY A 19 -8.24 -9.59 -5.52
CA GLY A 19 -9.46 -9.90 -4.80
C GLY A 19 -10.72 -9.39 -5.51
N PRO A 20 -11.89 -9.79 -4.99
CA PRO A 20 -13.15 -9.19 -5.40
C PRO A 20 -13.11 -7.68 -5.12
N ASN A 21 -13.63 -6.87 -6.04
CA ASN A 21 -13.61 -5.39 -5.99
C ASN A 21 -12.22 -4.73 -6.14
N VAL A 22 -11.19 -5.48 -6.54
CA VAL A 22 -9.92 -4.92 -7.05
C VAL A 22 -10.01 -4.80 -8.57
N GLU A 23 -9.76 -3.61 -9.11
CA GLU A 23 -9.84 -3.38 -10.56
C GLU A 23 -8.66 -4.08 -11.28
N PRO A 24 -8.89 -4.75 -12.42
CA PRO A 24 -7.86 -5.48 -13.16
C PRO A 24 -6.99 -4.54 -14.01
N LEU A 25 -6.36 -3.55 -13.38
CA LEU A 25 -5.57 -2.50 -14.05
C LEU A 25 -4.18 -2.95 -14.52
N GLY A 26 -3.79 -4.19 -14.22
CA GLY A 26 -2.47 -4.72 -14.56
C GLY A 26 -1.34 -3.94 -13.88
N LYS A 27 -0.30 -3.58 -14.65
CA LYS A 27 0.83 -2.78 -14.14
C LYS A 27 0.43 -1.31 -14.03
N VAL A 28 0.07 -0.89 -12.82
CA VAL A 28 -0.21 0.52 -12.52
C VAL A 28 1.10 1.28 -12.35
N LYS A 29 1.36 2.25 -13.24
CA LYS A 29 2.45 3.23 -13.05
C LYS A 29 1.94 4.37 -12.19
N ILE A 30 2.05 4.20 -10.89
CA ILE A 30 1.73 5.23 -9.90
C ILE A 30 2.81 6.31 -10.00
N LYS A 31 2.42 7.58 -10.23
CA LYS A 31 3.39 8.70 -10.27
C LYS A 31 4.04 8.94 -8.90
N VAL A 32 3.40 8.46 -7.84
CA VAL A 32 3.83 8.59 -6.46
C VAL A 32 4.59 7.34 -6.02
N GLN A 33 5.72 7.55 -5.34
CA GLN A 33 6.49 6.47 -4.74
C GLN A 33 5.78 5.94 -3.50
N LEU A 34 5.42 4.65 -3.52
CA LEU A 34 4.86 3.96 -2.35
C LEU A 34 5.95 3.76 -1.30
N LYS A 35 5.63 4.03 -0.03
CA LYS A 35 6.53 3.75 1.10
C LYS A 35 6.00 2.57 1.90
N ASN A 36 6.89 1.65 2.29
CA ASN A 36 6.52 0.44 3.02
C ASN A 36 5.73 0.72 4.31
N LYS A 37 5.99 1.84 4.97
CA LYS A 37 5.24 2.29 6.17
C LYS A 37 3.75 2.57 5.94
N GLN A 38 3.28 2.65 4.70
CA GLN A 38 1.88 2.91 4.35
C GLN A 38 1.09 1.61 4.17
N PHE A 39 1.74 0.45 4.09
CA PHE A 39 1.07 -0.81 3.79
C PHE A 39 0.10 -1.25 4.89
N ALA A 40 0.49 -1.13 6.16
CA ALA A 40 -0.36 -1.56 7.28
C ALA A 40 -1.72 -0.85 7.28
N GLN A 41 -1.72 0.48 7.22
CA GLN A 41 -2.95 1.27 7.14
C GLN A 41 -3.75 0.99 5.85
N THR A 42 -3.05 0.77 4.73
CA THR A 42 -3.71 0.49 3.44
C THR A 42 -4.42 -0.86 3.46
N ILE A 43 -3.79 -1.90 4.02
CA ILE A 43 -4.40 -3.22 4.24
C ILE A 43 -5.59 -3.11 5.19
N ALA A 44 -5.43 -2.43 6.33
CA ALA A 44 -6.54 -2.22 7.27
C ALA A 44 -7.74 -1.54 6.60
N ARG A 45 -7.50 -0.56 5.72
CA ARG A 45 -8.57 0.10 4.97
C ARG A 45 -9.28 -0.84 3.99
N TYR A 46 -8.59 -1.84 3.41
CA TYR A 46 -9.26 -2.91 2.65
C TYR A 46 -10.19 -3.75 3.50
N LEU A 47 -9.86 -3.94 4.77
CA LEU A 47 -10.68 -4.67 5.72
C LEU A 47 -11.79 -3.80 6.36
N GLY A 48 -11.87 -2.51 6.03
CA GLY A 48 -12.80 -1.56 6.66
C GLY A 48 -12.33 -1.07 8.03
N GLU A 49 -11.12 -1.41 8.44
CA GLU A 49 -10.53 -1.11 9.74
C GLU A 49 -9.64 0.14 9.72
N ASN A 50 -9.35 0.68 10.90
CA ASN A 50 -8.36 1.73 11.08
C ASN A 50 -7.15 1.19 11.86
N PHE A 51 -5.98 1.15 11.21
CA PHE A 51 -4.76 0.69 11.87
C PHE A 51 -4.24 1.73 12.85
N THR A 52 -3.97 1.33 14.09
CA THR A 52 -3.38 2.19 15.12
C THR A 52 -2.16 1.52 15.72
N ALA A 53 -1.18 2.33 16.13
CA ALA A 53 0.03 1.88 16.79
C ALA A 53 0.50 2.99 17.74
N GLU A 54 1.34 2.64 18.71
CA GLU A 54 1.94 3.60 19.65
C GLU A 54 2.84 4.62 18.96
N HIS A 55 3.41 4.24 17.81
CA HIS A 55 4.24 5.11 16.97
C HIS A 55 3.43 5.70 15.81
N PRO A 56 3.89 6.82 15.20
CA PRO A 56 3.20 7.44 14.08
C PRO A 56 2.96 6.46 12.91
N VAL A 57 1.69 6.36 12.49
CA VAL A 57 1.26 5.55 11.34
C VAL A 57 1.15 6.44 10.11
N SER A 58 1.65 5.95 8.97
CA SER A 58 1.55 6.69 7.71
C SER A 58 0.15 6.52 7.10
N LYS A 59 -0.36 7.59 6.48
CA LYS A 59 -1.67 7.58 5.81
C LYS A 59 -1.75 6.50 4.72
N THR A 60 -2.98 5.98 4.53
CA THR A 60 -3.35 5.09 3.43
C THR A 60 -2.97 5.69 2.08
N VAL A 61 -2.59 4.83 1.14
CA VAL A 61 -2.39 5.25 -0.25
C VAL A 61 -3.74 5.26 -0.96
N ALA A 62 -4.34 6.45 -1.09
CA ALA A 62 -5.66 6.60 -1.71
C ALA A 62 -5.70 6.11 -3.16
N GLU A 63 -4.60 6.25 -3.91
CA GLU A 63 -4.49 5.76 -5.30
C GLU A 63 -4.57 4.24 -5.44
N LEU A 64 -4.39 3.49 -4.34
CA LEU A 64 -4.55 2.04 -4.33
C LEU A 64 -6.00 1.61 -4.06
N LEU A 65 -6.80 2.44 -3.39
CA LEU A 65 -8.19 2.13 -3.07
C LEU A 65 -9.04 2.27 -4.33
N THR A 66 -9.76 1.20 -4.70
CA THR A 66 -10.65 1.24 -5.86
C THR A 66 -11.86 2.14 -5.62
N GLY A 67 -12.56 2.53 -6.70
CA GLY A 67 -13.70 3.44 -6.64
C GLY A 67 -14.84 3.01 -5.70
N ALA A 68 -14.92 1.73 -5.32
CA ALA A 68 -15.89 1.23 -4.36
C ALA A 68 -15.59 1.67 -2.90
N GLN A 69 -14.30 1.79 -2.53
CA GLN A 69 -13.89 2.05 -1.14
C GLN A 69 -13.72 3.54 -0.82
N MET A 70 -13.65 4.40 -1.84
CA MET A 70 -13.66 5.86 -1.70
C MET A 70 -15.05 6.43 -1.34
N ARG A 71 -16.11 5.62 -1.44
CA ARG A 71 -17.52 6.05 -1.27
C ARG A 71 -18.07 5.90 0.14
N ASN A 72 -17.38 5.19 1.04
CA ASN A 72 -17.76 5.12 2.45
C ASN A 72 -17.03 6.23 3.22
N LYS A 73 -17.68 7.40 3.28
CA LYS A 73 -17.32 8.55 4.11
C LYS A 73 -18.40 8.75 5.16
#